data_AF-A0A7X6V7L0-F1
#
_entry.id   AF-A0A7X6V7L0-F1
#
_cell.length_a   1.000
_cell.length_b   1.000
_cell.length_c   1.000
_cell.angle_alpha   90.00
_cell.angle_beta   90.00
_cell.angle_gamma   90.00
#
_symmetry.space_group_name_H-M   'P 1'
#
loop_
_entity.id
_entity.type
_entity.pdbx_description
1 polymer ?
#
loop_
_entity_poly.entity_id
_entity_poly.type
_entity_poly.pdbx_seq_one_letter_code
_entity_poly.pdbx_strand_id
1 'polypeptide(L)'
;MKKNMRILGAVAVALPFWLTFTPEYVSAEQDSFTFDDIHYWIGDGTNEAAIVIDWNNGKPDSSIAYGYRWNGPSTNMVNVLRQIADEDRRLHIGISKSISFGSSLDVIGYDANGNGGAFELKNGVATDHEDFVAGPFPSHYWSQVHASSYAFPEDGTWGYYWDGIDEQHPENGEWIAYKNINWATGEDVTPSRPVAAETPYGFRIIDFQSDPSLTGGYDFPEAALGRPASSTPADYFGISTPLTPIMGAWGEETVVSLADFFDSPAYIVIEFDHPVVDDPNNPWGLDFIVFGNSFYKATSGSYLTGLENPANIVLTDGLNAEPALVEVSQDGINWYTSDTWAEADSFAPTLGYRLDPANADPSLYDGNKWWGEKTDPTYPVPPFAEDNIGVGTNLAQIAAWYNGSAGGTAYDISVLDLPATHKGMKWFKYVRITNNDINEEGSICEIDAVADIYPDTPFGVYTKGLYDWTELPEKGKKQFVAANGRANFINFALGEDPSSELKISNFKVKNGRLYFSFPVSRSDWNLNDILSSGIELGVFAKSDLATSGAGQNTFGWAHFEGISTNLQDGSFTATISVSEPSILGNKLFFRLGLTAEDKE
;
A
#
# COMPACT_ATOMS: atom_id res chain seq x y z
N MET A 1 -37.81 -74.00 -23.85
CA MET A 1 -38.88 -74.48 -22.95
C MET A 1 -39.82 -73.33 -22.66
N LYS A 2 -41.09 -73.48 -23.05
CA LYS A 2 -42.19 -72.54 -22.79
C LYS A 2 -42.56 -72.59 -21.30
N LYS A 3 -42.89 -71.44 -20.69
CA LYS A 3 -43.98 -71.37 -19.71
C LYS A 3 -44.65 -69.99 -19.79
N ASN A 4 -45.96 -70.08 -19.96
CA ASN A 4 -46.92 -69.01 -20.20
C ASN A 4 -47.08 -68.11 -18.97
N MET A 5 -47.41 -66.83 -19.18
CA MET A 5 -48.39 -66.17 -18.31
C MET A 5 -49.21 -65.14 -19.09
N ARG A 6 -50.49 -65.09 -18.74
CA ARG A 6 -51.63 -64.56 -19.49
C ARG A 6 -51.77 -63.05 -19.33
N ILE A 7 -52.29 -62.42 -20.40
CA ILE A 7 -52.85 -61.07 -20.42
C ILE A 7 -54.26 -61.11 -19.82
N LEU A 8 -54.55 -60.20 -18.89
CA LEU A 8 -55.89 -59.80 -18.48
C LEU A 8 -55.89 -58.26 -18.51
N GLY A 9 -56.66 -57.71 -19.46
CA GLY A 9 -56.81 -56.27 -19.62
C GLY A 9 -57.78 -55.69 -18.59
N ALA A 10 -57.48 -54.49 -18.11
CA ALA A 10 -58.44 -53.56 -17.56
C ALA A 10 -58.00 -52.14 -17.92
N VAL A 11 -58.92 -51.41 -18.51
CA VAL A 11 -58.82 -50.01 -18.96
C VAL A 11 -58.56 -49.12 -17.74
N ALA A 12 -57.45 -48.37 -17.74
CA ALA A 12 -57.19 -47.31 -16.78
C ALA A 12 -57.29 -45.96 -17.49
N VAL A 13 -58.19 -45.12 -16.99
CA VAL A 13 -58.41 -43.73 -17.39
C VAL A 13 -57.14 -42.93 -17.14
N ALA A 14 -56.60 -42.29 -18.18
CA ALA A 14 -55.49 -41.35 -18.05
C ALA A 14 -56.01 -40.04 -17.43
N LEU A 15 -55.62 -39.77 -16.18
CA LEU A 15 -55.63 -38.43 -15.61
C LEU A 15 -54.20 -37.88 -15.74
N PRO A 16 -53.99 -36.68 -16.33
CA PRO A 16 -52.68 -36.06 -16.31
C PRO A 16 -52.40 -35.55 -14.88
N PHE A 17 -51.56 -36.27 -14.15
CA PHE A 17 -50.89 -35.71 -12.98
C PHE A 17 -49.84 -34.72 -13.48
N TRP A 18 -50.12 -33.43 -13.34
CA TRP A 18 -49.07 -32.42 -13.39
C TRP A 18 -48.25 -32.56 -12.11
N LEU A 19 -47.07 -33.17 -12.20
CA LEU A 19 -46.06 -33.00 -11.17
C LEU A 19 -45.55 -31.55 -11.29
N THR A 20 -46.02 -30.67 -10.42
CA THR A 20 -45.31 -29.42 -10.16
C THR A 20 -44.03 -29.79 -9.42
N PHE A 21 -42.90 -29.86 -10.15
CA PHE A 21 -41.60 -29.66 -9.52
C PHE A 21 -41.57 -28.22 -9.04
N THR A 22 -41.91 -28.00 -7.77
CA THR A 22 -41.33 -26.86 -7.07
C THR A 22 -39.83 -27.14 -7.01
N PRO A 23 -38.96 -26.28 -7.57
CA PRO A 23 -37.57 -26.34 -7.16
C PRO A 23 -37.60 -26.13 -5.65
N GLU A 24 -37.18 -27.13 -4.88
CA GLU A 24 -36.64 -26.83 -3.57
C GLU A 24 -35.51 -25.83 -3.86
N TYR A 25 -35.74 -24.57 -3.50
CA TYR A 25 -34.67 -23.64 -3.23
C TYR A 25 -33.85 -24.32 -2.12
N VAL A 26 -32.86 -25.09 -2.51
CA VAL A 26 -31.69 -25.29 -1.68
C VAL A 26 -31.12 -23.88 -1.58
N SER A 27 -31.35 -23.21 -0.46
CA SER A 27 -30.53 -22.05 -0.12
C SER A 27 -29.10 -22.56 -0.19
N ALA A 28 -28.30 -22.04 -1.11
CA ALA A 28 -26.87 -22.19 -0.99
C ALA A 28 -26.54 -21.73 0.45
N GLU A 29 -25.98 -22.63 1.27
CA GLU A 29 -25.22 -22.16 2.42
C GLU A 29 -24.24 -21.13 1.85
N GLN A 30 -24.44 -19.88 2.22
CA GLN A 30 -23.48 -18.83 1.94
C GLN A 30 -22.22 -19.28 2.67
N ASP A 31 -21.19 -19.74 1.93
CA ASP A 31 -19.88 -20.06 2.49
C ASP A 31 -19.47 -18.85 3.33
N SER A 32 -19.47 -19.02 4.65
CA SER A 32 -19.20 -17.96 5.60
C SER A 32 -17.74 -17.58 5.46
N PHE A 33 -17.44 -16.30 5.25
CA PHE A 33 -16.08 -15.79 5.37
C PHE A 33 -15.64 -15.97 6.83
N THR A 34 -14.43 -16.47 7.06
CA THR A 34 -13.89 -16.85 8.36
C THR A 34 -12.50 -16.26 8.57
N PHE A 35 -11.89 -16.52 9.74
CA PHE A 35 -10.50 -16.14 10.00
C PHE A 35 -9.52 -16.81 9.03
N ASP A 36 -9.83 -18.03 8.56
CA ASP A 36 -8.99 -18.78 7.62
C ASP A 36 -8.94 -18.13 6.23
N ASP A 37 -9.93 -17.29 5.91
CA ASP A 37 -9.98 -16.55 4.66
C ASP A 37 -9.15 -15.25 4.71
N ILE A 38 -8.60 -14.87 5.87
CA ILE A 38 -7.79 -13.65 6.03
C ILE A 38 -6.32 -13.96 5.72
N HIS A 39 -5.77 -13.21 4.76
CA HIS A 39 -4.38 -13.38 4.32
C HIS A 39 -3.42 -12.41 5.01
N TYR A 40 -3.81 -11.13 5.14
CA TYR A 40 -2.94 -10.11 5.70
C TYR A 40 -3.16 -9.93 7.20
N TRP A 41 -2.25 -10.49 7.99
CA TRP A 41 -2.22 -10.40 9.44
C TRP A 41 -1.16 -9.41 9.92
N ILE A 42 -1.58 -8.40 10.68
CA ILE A 42 -0.71 -7.37 11.25
C ILE A 42 -0.39 -7.70 12.71
N GLY A 43 0.89 -7.64 13.05
CA GLY A 43 1.39 -7.95 14.39
C GLY A 43 1.53 -9.45 14.64
N ASP A 44 2.05 -9.77 15.83
CA ASP A 44 2.38 -11.12 16.25
C ASP A 44 1.70 -11.45 17.57
N GLY A 45 1.35 -12.72 17.76
CA GLY A 45 0.88 -13.20 19.05
C GLY A 45 -0.24 -14.23 18.98
N THR A 46 -0.69 -14.62 20.17
CA THR A 46 -1.67 -15.70 20.36
C THR A 46 -3.12 -15.20 20.45
N ASN A 47 -3.32 -13.91 20.71
CA ASN A 47 -4.63 -13.30 20.57
C ASN A 47 -4.80 -12.77 19.15
N GLU A 48 -6.01 -12.87 18.62
CA GLU A 48 -6.33 -12.43 17.27
C GLU A 48 -7.69 -11.74 17.18
N ALA A 49 -7.83 -10.84 16.22
CA ALA A 49 -9.10 -10.19 15.86
C ALA A 49 -9.13 -9.88 14.36
N ALA A 50 -10.33 -9.84 13.78
CA ALA A 50 -10.56 -9.45 12.39
C ALA A 50 -11.09 -8.03 12.34
N ILE A 51 -10.50 -7.19 11.49
CA ILE A 51 -10.90 -5.80 11.28
C ILE A 51 -11.45 -5.69 9.87
N VAL A 52 -12.74 -5.38 9.74
CA VAL A 52 -13.42 -5.27 8.45
C VAL A 52 -13.77 -3.80 8.18
N ILE A 53 -13.46 -3.30 7.00
CA ILE A 53 -13.77 -1.92 6.59
C ILE A 53 -14.64 -1.97 5.35
N ASP A 54 -15.79 -1.30 5.40
CA ASP A 54 -16.73 -1.15 4.30
C ASP A 54 -17.06 0.32 4.05
N TRP A 55 -16.76 0.80 2.84
CA TRP A 55 -17.03 2.18 2.44
C TRP A 55 -18.48 2.43 2.02
N ASN A 56 -19.33 1.40 2.05
CA ASN A 56 -20.73 1.42 1.62
C ASN A 56 -20.92 2.05 0.24
N ASN A 57 -20.00 1.77 -0.68
CA ASN A 57 -19.99 2.37 -2.02
C ASN A 57 -20.76 1.54 -3.06
N GLY A 58 -21.31 0.38 -2.65
CA GLY A 58 -22.08 -0.52 -3.49
C GLY A 58 -21.27 -1.25 -4.57
N LYS A 59 -19.93 -1.13 -4.57
CA LYS A 59 -19.04 -1.88 -5.44
C LYS A 59 -18.87 -3.30 -4.87
N PRO A 60 -18.90 -4.36 -5.70
CA PRO A 60 -18.46 -5.69 -5.25
C PRO A 60 -17.04 -5.63 -4.69
N ASP A 61 -16.75 -6.49 -3.72
CA ASP A 61 -15.40 -6.67 -3.14
C ASP A 61 -14.81 -5.38 -2.51
N SER A 62 -15.68 -4.44 -2.12
CA SER A 62 -15.28 -3.17 -1.48
C SER A 62 -15.24 -3.23 0.05
N SER A 63 -15.55 -4.39 0.64
CA SER A 63 -15.34 -4.64 2.06
C SER A 63 -14.03 -5.39 2.21
N ILE A 64 -13.12 -4.87 3.02
CA ILE A 64 -11.76 -5.40 3.14
C ILE A 64 -11.54 -5.88 4.57
N ALA A 65 -11.03 -7.09 4.73
CA ALA A 65 -10.74 -7.71 6.02
C ALA A 65 -9.24 -7.86 6.26
N TYR A 66 -8.78 -7.32 7.38
CA TYR A 66 -7.45 -7.49 7.94
C TYR A 66 -7.50 -8.38 9.17
N GLY A 67 -6.41 -9.09 9.43
CA GLY A 67 -6.18 -9.76 10.70
C GLY A 67 -5.27 -8.93 11.59
N TYR A 68 -5.46 -8.98 12.90
CA TYR A 68 -4.59 -8.32 13.86
C TYR A 68 -4.25 -9.26 15.01
N ARG A 69 -2.97 -9.38 15.34
CA ARG A 69 -2.46 -10.26 16.41
C ARG A 69 -1.67 -9.48 17.46
N TRP A 70 -1.78 -9.94 18.71
CA TRP A 70 -1.05 -9.38 19.83
C TRP A 70 -0.82 -10.39 20.96
N ASN A 71 0.07 -10.05 21.88
CA ASN A 71 0.27 -10.77 23.14
C ASN A 71 -0.09 -9.88 24.33
N GLY A 72 -0.58 -10.50 25.41
CA GLY A 72 -0.95 -9.78 26.63
C GLY A 72 -2.20 -8.90 26.47
N PRO A 73 -2.32 -7.80 27.23
CA PRO A 73 -3.43 -6.85 27.09
C PRO A 73 -3.45 -6.19 25.71
N SER A 74 -4.62 -6.07 25.08
CA SER A 74 -4.74 -5.37 23.80
C SER A 74 -4.52 -3.87 23.94
N THR A 75 -3.93 -3.27 22.91
CA THR A 75 -3.96 -1.81 22.72
C THR A 75 -5.37 -1.35 22.33
N ASN A 76 -5.62 -0.05 22.32
CA ASN A 76 -6.90 0.48 21.86
C ASN A 76 -7.03 0.49 20.33
N MET A 77 -8.26 0.64 19.83
CA MET A 77 -8.56 0.62 18.39
C MET A 77 -7.90 1.75 17.59
N VAL A 78 -7.57 2.90 18.20
CA VAL A 78 -6.76 3.94 17.55
C VAL A 78 -5.40 3.39 17.13
N ASN A 79 -4.73 2.66 18.02
CA ASN A 79 -3.41 2.10 17.72
C ASN A 79 -3.50 0.89 16.79
N VAL A 80 -4.54 0.05 16.91
CA VAL A 80 -4.77 -1.06 15.97
C VAL A 80 -4.91 -0.53 14.54
N LEU A 81 -5.82 0.44 14.33
CA LEU A 81 -6.05 1.01 13.00
C LEU A 81 -4.80 1.71 12.44
N ARG A 82 -4.05 2.42 13.29
CA ARG A 82 -2.77 3.04 12.87
C ARG A 82 -1.74 2.01 12.46
N GLN A 83 -1.58 0.94 13.24
CA GLN A 83 -0.62 -0.12 12.89
C GLN A 83 -1.01 -0.82 11.58
N ILE A 84 -2.31 -1.03 11.32
CA ILE A 84 -2.76 -1.55 10.03
C ILE A 84 -2.43 -0.57 8.90
N ALA A 85 -2.71 0.74 9.07
CA ALA A 85 -2.37 1.76 8.08
C ALA A 85 -0.86 1.97 7.89
N ASP A 86 -0.06 1.73 8.93
CA ASP A 86 1.40 1.80 8.86
C ASP A 86 2.00 0.59 8.11
N GLU A 87 1.33 -0.57 8.14
CA GLU A 87 1.76 -1.80 7.45
C GLU A 87 1.14 -1.95 6.04
N ASP A 88 -0.09 -1.47 5.80
CA ASP A 88 -0.72 -1.40 4.47
C ASP A 88 -0.76 0.05 3.98
N ARG A 89 0.18 0.41 3.10
CA ARG A 89 0.32 1.78 2.55
C ARG A 89 -0.86 2.22 1.69
N ARG A 90 -1.76 1.31 1.31
CA ARG A 90 -3.02 1.65 0.63
C ARG A 90 -4.03 2.24 1.58
N LEU A 91 -3.97 1.88 2.87
CA LEU A 91 -4.96 2.28 3.86
C LEU A 91 -4.56 3.58 4.54
N HIS A 92 -5.40 4.60 4.41
CA HIS A 92 -5.19 5.90 5.04
C HIS A 92 -6.33 6.19 6.02
N ILE A 93 -5.98 6.61 7.24
CA ILE A 93 -6.96 6.89 8.29
C ILE A 93 -6.83 8.30 8.83
N GLY A 94 -7.97 8.95 9.06
CA GLY A 94 -8.03 10.23 9.77
C GLY A 94 -8.81 10.08 11.06
N ILE A 95 -8.15 10.35 12.18
CA ILE A 95 -8.71 10.25 13.52
C ILE A 95 -8.63 11.62 14.17
N SER A 96 -9.75 12.14 14.69
CA SER A 96 -9.76 13.34 15.52
C SER A 96 -10.07 13.02 16.97
N LYS A 97 -9.63 13.89 17.87
CA LYS A 97 -9.88 13.76 19.31
C LYS A 97 -10.99 14.70 19.74
N SER A 98 -12.11 14.14 20.18
CA SER A 98 -13.17 14.89 20.85
C SER A 98 -12.90 14.97 22.35
N ILE A 99 -13.26 16.10 22.96
CA ILE A 99 -13.08 16.33 24.40
C ILE A 99 -14.16 15.60 25.21
N SER A 100 -15.29 15.24 24.59
CA SER A 100 -16.48 14.76 25.30
C SER A 100 -16.70 13.24 25.21
N PHE A 101 -16.16 12.57 24.19
CA PHE A 101 -16.47 11.17 23.87
C PHE A 101 -15.25 10.36 23.41
N GLY A 102 -14.03 10.86 23.64
CA GLY A 102 -12.80 10.21 23.14
C GLY A 102 -12.51 10.53 21.67
N SER A 103 -11.74 9.67 21.01
CA SER A 103 -11.30 9.82 19.63
C SER A 103 -12.31 9.22 18.64
N SER A 104 -12.54 9.91 17.52
CA SER A 104 -13.42 9.48 16.43
C SER A 104 -12.65 9.14 15.18
N LEU A 105 -13.07 8.07 14.50
CA LEU A 105 -12.67 7.74 13.14
C LEU A 105 -13.46 8.62 12.17
N ASP A 106 -12.80 9.57 11.53
CA ASP A 106 -13.46 10.58 10.70
C ASP A 106 -13.45 10.19 9.21
N VAL A 107 -12.37 9.57 8.75
CA VAL A 107 -12.17 9.21 7.34
C VAL A 107 -11.35 7.93 7.23
N ILE A 108 -11.70 7.12 6.23
CA ILE A 108 -10.82 6.06 5.73
C ILE A 108 -10.72 6.23 4.22
N GLY A 109 -9.48 6.27 3.72
CA GLY A 109 -9.11 6.17 2.31
C GLY A 109 -8.45 4.82 2.03
N TYR A 110 -8.64 4.27 0.83
CA TYR A 110 -8.00 3.07 0.37
C TYR A 110 -7.63 3.18 -1.11
N ASP A 111 -6.34 3.03 -1.42
CA ASP A 111 -5.79 2.96 -2.78
C ASP A 111 -6.17 1.61 -3.40
N ALA A 112 -7.30 1.59 -4.11
CA ALA A 112 -7.94 0.36 -4.54
C ALA A 112 -7.33 -0.21 -5.84
N ASN A 113 -6.59 0.62 -6.57
CA ASN A 113 -5.94 0.23 -7.81
C ASN A 113 -4.42 0.04 -7.66
N GLY A 114 -3.87 0.43 -6.50
CA GLY A 114 -2.48 0.28 -6.11
C GLY A 114 -1.55 1.18 -6.92
N ASN A 115 -1.96 2.40 -7.28
CA ASN A 115 -1.17 3.27 -8.15
C ASN A 115 -0.40 4.38 -7.41
N GLY A 116 -0.47 4.42 -6.08
CA GLY A 116 0.10 5.47 -5.25
C GLY A 116 -0.80 6.71 -5.17
N GLY A 117 -2.12 6.52 -5.20
CA GLY A 117 -3.13 7.58 -5.14
C GLY A 117 -3.01 8.41 -3.86
N ALA A 118 -3.22 9.73 -3.97
CA ALA A 118 -3.17 10.62 -2.80
C ALA A 118 -4.57 10.88 -2.23
N PHE A 119 -4.63 11.08 -0.90
CA PHE A 119 -5.87 11.26 -0.16
C PHE A 119 -5.88 12.59 0.60
N GLU A 120 -6.90 13.41 0.39
CA GLU A 120 -7.23 14.53 1.29
C GLU A 120 -8.21 14.02 2.34
N LEU A 121 -7.63 13.58 3.46
CA LEU A 121 -8.36 12.97 4.56
C LEU A 121 -9.37 13.93 5.21
N LYS A 122 -9.08 15.22 5.25
CA LYS A 122 -9.94 16.20 5.93
C LYS A 122 -11.34 16.33 5.31
N ASN A 123 -11.44 16.22 4.00
CA ASN A 123 -12.68 16.36 3.23
C ASN A 123 -13.11 15.02 2.63
N GLY A 124 -12.31 13.96 2.77
CA GLY A 124 -12.60 12.63 2.24
C GLY A 124 -12.58 12.61 0.72
N VAL A 125 -11.48 13.05 0.12
CA VAL A 125 -11.29 13.08 -1.33
C VAL A 125 -10.05 12.27 -1.69
N ALA A 126 -10.12 11.53 -2.80
CA ALA A 126 -9.02 10.79 -3.39
C ALA A 126 -8.67 11.40 -4.75
N THR A 127 -7.41 11.26 -5.19
CA THR A 127 -6.94 11.82 -6.46
C THR A 127 -7.54 11.16 -7.69
N ASP A 128 -7.99 9.91 -7.59
CA ASP A 128 -8.71 9.21 -8.65
C ASP A 128 -10.07 8.66 -8.19
N HIS A 129 -10.86 8.16 -9.15
CA HIS A 129 -12.25 7.73 -8.89
C HIS A 129 -12.37 6.23 -8.59
N GLU A 130 -11.28 5.50 -8.76
CA GLU A 130 -11.15 4.08 -8.54
C GLU A 130 -10.99 3.81 -7.03
N ASP A 131 -10.24 4.67 -6.35
CA ASP A 131 -9.99 4.67 -4.91
C ASP A 131 -11.26 4.77 -4.06
N PHE A 132 -11.19 4.19 -2.86
CA PHE A 132 -12.28 4.25 -1.89
C PHE A 132 -11.97 5.34 -0.88
N VAL A 133 -12.88 6.29 -0.72
CA VAL A 133 -12.76 7.29 0.33
C VAL A 133 -14.13 7.63 0.89
N ALA A 134 -14.23 7.62 2.20
CA ALA A 134 -15.43 8.09 2.90
C ALA A 134 -15.00 8.91 4.11
N GLY A 135 -15.26 10.21 4.04
CA GLY A 135 -14.84 11.18 5.05
C GLY A 135 -15.99 11.75 5.88
N PRO A 136 -15.69 12.79 6.70
CA PRO A 136 -16.64 13.35 7.64
C PRO A 136 -17.63 14.27 6.92
N PHE A 137 -18.55 13.69 6.14
CA PHE A 137 -19.68 14.44 5.61
C PHE A 137 -20.71 14.67 6.72
N PRO A 138 -21.43 15.81 6.76
CA PRO A 138 -22.35 16.13 7.85
C PRO A 138 -23.41 15.06 8.16
N SER A 139 -23.72 14.20 7.18
CA SER A 139 -24.67 13.10 7.28
C SER A 139 -24.04 11.70 7.24
N HIS A 140 -22.73 11.57 7.05
CA HIS A 140 -22.05 10.26 6.97
C HIS A 140 -21.17 10.03 8.20
N TYR A 141 -21.30 8.87 8.82
CA TYR A 141 -20.48 8.46 9.96
C TYR A 141 -20.11 6.98 9.84
N TRP A 142 -18.94 6.62 10.37
CA TRP A 142 -18.52 5.24 10.53
C TRP A 142 -19.30 4.59 11.67
N SER A 143 -20.19 3.67 11.34
CA SER A 143 -20.85 2.77 12.29
C SER A 143 -19.99 1.54 12.52
N GLN A 144 -20.12 0.94 13.69
CA GLN A 144 -19.28 -0.17 14.11
C GLN A 144 -20.11 -1.33 14.66
N VAL A 145 -19.59 -2.55 14.48
CA VAL A 145 -20.13 -3.79 15.08
C VAL A 145 -18.97 -4.60 15.65
N HIS A 146 -19.19 -5.15 16.85
CA HIS A 146 -18.33 -6.15 17.49
C HIS A 146 -19.08 -7.48 17.58
N ALA A 147 -18.49 -8.55 17.07
CA ALA A 147 -19.15 -9.86 16.98
C ALA A 147 -18.18 -11.02 17.20
N SER A 148 -18.72 -12.22 17.46
CA SER A 148 -17.94 -13.47 17.59
C SER A 148 -17.79 -14.25 16.29
N SER A 149 -18.39 -13.78 15.20
CA SER A 149 -18.28 -14.35 13.87
C SER A 149 -18.55 -13.27 12.83
N TYR A 150 -18.01 -13.47 11.63
CA TYR A 150 -18.46 -12.75 10.45
C TYR A 150 -19.87 -13.23 10.08
N ALA A 151 -20.85 -12.59 10.69
CA ALA A 151 -22.21 -12.54 10.20
C ALA A 151 -22.55 -11.07 10.26
N PHE A 152 -22.75 -10.43 9.09
CA PHE A 152 -23.40 -9.13 9.15
C PHE A 152 -24.71 -9.35 9.87
N PRO A 153 -24.98 -8.59 10.93
CA PRO A 153 -26.21 -8.80 11.64
C PRO A 153 -27.39 -8.63 10.66
N GLU A 154 -28.09 -9.73 10.35
CA GLU A 154 -29.40 -9.66 9.68
C GLU A 154 -30.43 -8.97 10.60
N ASP A 155 -30.13 -8.94 11.90
CA ASP A 155 -30.99 -8.56 13.01
C ASP A 155 -30.27 -7.80 14.17
N GLY A 156 -28.98 -7.53 14.05
CA GLY A 156 -28.18 -6.69 14.97
C GLY A 156 -27.97 -5.26 14.46
N THR A 157 -28.39 -4.28 15.24
CA THR A 157 -28.31 -2.87 14.87
C THR A 157 -26.85 -2.42 14.70
N TRP A 158 -26.41 -2.17 13.46
CA TRP A 158 -25.33 -1.22 13.18
C TRP A 158 -25.57 0.01 14.06
N GLY A 159 -24.65 0.24 15.00
CA GLY A 159 -24.89 1.08 16.16
C GLY A 159 -23.87 2.19 16.29
N TYR A 160 -24.19 3.15 17.16
CA TYR A 160 -23.20 4.03 17.75
C TYR A 160 -22.57 3.33 18.95
N TYR A 161 -21.25 3.43 19.05
CA TYR A 161 -20.55 3.27 20.32
C TYR A 161 -20.44 4.66 20.97
N TRP A 162 -20.85 4.76 22.23
CA TRP A 162 -20.78 6.02 22.99
C TRP A 162 -19.36 6.36 23.43
N ASP A 163 -18.51 5.34 23.49
CA ASP A 163 -17.10 5.44 23.82
C ASP A 163 -16.29 5.57 22.52
N GLY A 164 -15.34 6.50 22.51
CA GLY A 164 -14.44 6.71 21.37
C GLY A 164 -13.56 5.49 21.12
N ILE A 165 -13.01 5.39 19.92
CA ILE A 165 -12.16 4.26 19.52
C ILE A 165 -10.85 4.18 20.33
N ASP A 166 -10.51 5.20 21.13
CA ASP A 166 -9.40 5.18 22.07
C ASP A 166 -9.72 4.52 23.42
N GLU A 167 -11.00 4.28 23.72
CA GLU A 167 -11.47 3.55 24.91
C GLU A 167 -11.91 2.10 24.59
N GLN A 168 -11.92 1.75 23.30
CA GLN A 168 -12.27 0.41 22.81
C GLN A 168 -11.03 -0.45 22.61
N HIS A 169 -11.13 -1.73 22.95
CA HIS A 169 -10.02 -2.69 22.91
C HIS A 169 -10.51 -4.00 22.27
N PRO A 170 -9.77 -4.59 21.30
CA PRO A 170 -10.16 -5.86 20.73
C PRO A 170 -10.04 -6.99 21.76
N GLU A 171 -11.00 -7.91 21.71
CA GLU A 171 -10.97 -9.18 22.43
C GLU A 171 -10.48 -10.32 21.53
N ASN A 172 -9.95 -11.39 22.13
CA ASN A 172 -9.46 -12.54 21.38
C ASN A 172 -10.61 -13.26 20.65
N GLY A 173 -10.47 -13.48 19.34
CA GLY A 173 -11.46 -14.09 18.45
C GLY A 173 -12.56 -13.13 17.99
N GLU A 174 -12.39 -11.83 18.19
CA GLU A 174 -13.41 -10.82 17.87
C GLU A 174 -13.38 -10.37 16.40
N TRP A 175 -14.55 -10.09 15.86
CA TRP A 175 -14.74 -9.39 14.58
C TRP A 175 -15.18 -7.96 14.85
N ILE A 176 -14.41 -6.99 14.36
CA ILE A 176 -14.68 -5.56 14.47
C ILE A 176 -14.88 -5.00 13.07
N ALA A 177 -16.11 -4.59 12.75
CA ALA A 177 -16.45 -4.09 11.43
C ALA A 177 -16.79 -2.60 11.47
N TYR A 178 -16.22 -1.82 10.57
CA TYR A 178 -16.53 -0.41 10.33
C TYR A 178 -17.25 -0.26 9.00
N LYS A 179 -18.37 0.48 9.02
CA LYS A 179 -19.15 0.77 7.83
C LYS A 179 -19.48 2.25 7.72
N ASN A 180 -19.23 2.87 6.57
CA ASN A 180 -19.70 4.22 6.34
C ASN A 180 -21.23 4.24 6.11
N ILE A 181 -21.99 5.01 6.87
CA ILE A 181 -23.46 5.06 6.75
C ILE A 181 -23.92 6.49 6.54
N ASN A 182 -24.86 6.70 5.61
CA ASN A 182 -25.62 7.95 5.52
C ASN A 182 -26.80 7.95 6.50
N TRP A 183 -26.64 8.67 7.59
CA TRP A 183 -27.63 8.76 8.67
C TRP A 183 -28.80 9.70 8.33
N ALA A 184 -28.65 10.60 7.37
CA ALA A 184 -29.75 11.44 6.93
C ALA A 184 -30.82 10.64 6.16
N THR A 185 -30.41 9.55 5.52
CA THR A 185 -31.30 8.66 4.76
C THR A 185 -31.68 7.40 5.53
N GLY A 186 -31.00 7.08 6.63
CA GLY A 186 -31.22 5.86 7.41
C GLY A 186 -30.88 4.63 6.59
N GLU A 187 -29.79 4.71 5.83
CA GLU A 187 -29.40 3.68 4.86
C GLU A 187 -29.10 2.34 5.54
N ASP A 188 -29.82 1.30 5.12
CA ASP A 188 -29.76 -0.07 5.64
C ASP A 188 -29.38 -1.03 4.52
N VAL A 189 -28.24 -0.77 3.88
CA VAL A 189 -27.67 -1.67 2.87
C VAL A 189 -26.81 -2.69 3.60
N THR A 190 -27.01 -3.98 3.37
CA THR A 190 -26.08 -5.00 3.87
C THR A 190 -24.71 -4.75 3.23
N PRO A 191 -23.62 -4.66 4.00
CA PRO A 191 -22.30 -4.43 3.40
C PRO A 191 -21.91 -5.57 2.47
N SER A 192 -20.95 -5.32 1.57
CA SER A 192 -20.49 -6.39 0.66
C SER A 192 -19.80 -7.51 1.46
N ARG A 193 -19.78 -8.72 0.89
CA ARG A 193 -18.97 -9.80 1.48
C ARG A 193 -17.51 -9.32 1.50
N PRO A 194 -16.77 -9.43 2.62
CA PRO A 194 -15.40 -9.05 2.67
C PRO A 194 -14.58 -9.97 1.81
N VAL A 195 -13.52 -9.37 1.29
CA VAL A 195 -12.35 -10.05 0.75
C VAL A 195 -11.20 -9.80 1.73
N ALA A 196 -10.23 -10.72 1.75
CA ALA A 196 -8.99 -10.48 2.46
C ALA A 196 -8.31 -9.23 1.88
N ALA A 197 -7.74 -8.40 2.74
CA ALA A 197 -6.72 -7.47 2.30
C ALA A 197 -5.57 -8.27 1.67
N GLU A 198 -5.12 -7.85 0.50
CA GLU A 198 -3.95 -8.45 -0.15
C GLU A 198 -2.72 -8.13 0.69
N THR A 199 -1.86 -9.11 0.94
CA THR A 199 -0.59 -8.85 1.61
C THR A 199 0.45 -8.39 0.59
N PRO A 200 1.32 -7.40 0.88
CA PRO A 200 2.42 -7.05 -0.01
C PRO A 200 3.53 -8.11 0.00
N TYR A 201 3.37 -9.21 0.72
CA TYR A 201 4.39 -10.22 0.92
C TYR A 201 4.05 -11.51 0.18
N GLY A 202 5.03 -12.42 0.09
CA GLY A 202 4.78 -13.81 -0.27
C GLY A 202 3.64 -14.39 0.58
N PHE A 203 2.61 -14.92 -0.08
CA PHE A 203 1.39 -15.39 0.55
C PHE A 203 1.42 -16.91 0.78
N ARG A 204 1.98 -17.68 -0.15
CA ARG A 204 1.93 -19.15 -0.09
C ARG A 204 3.14 -19.82 -0.70
N ILE A 205 3.63 -20.87 -0.04
CA ILE A 205 4.62 -21.79 -0.62
C ILE A 205 3.92 -22.74 -1.58
N ILE A 206 4.37 -22.76 -2.83
CA ILE A 206 3.85 -23.63 -3.90
C ILE A 206 4.68 -24.92 -3.98
N ASP A 207 5.99 -24.78 -3.86
CA ASP A 207 6.93 -25.88 -3.93
C ASP A 207 8.21 -25.53 -3.17
N PHE A 208 8.88 -26.54 -2.62
CA PHE A 208 10.08 -26.36 -1.82
C PHE A 208 10.93 -27.63 -1.85
N GLN A 209 12.22 -27.47 -2.10
CA GLN A 209 13.20 -28.53 -2.07
C GLN A 209 14.49 -28.03 -1.42
N SER A 210 14.91 -28.68 -0.33
CA SER A 210 16.16 -28.41 0.38
C SER A 210 16.62 -29.71 1.06
N ASP A 211 17.93 -29.95 1.16
CA ASP A 211 18.48 -31.12 1.86
C ASP A 211 18.44 -30.89 3.38
N PRO A 212 17.50 -31.52 4.11
CA PRO A 212 17.33 -31.26 5.54
C PRO A 212 18.52 -31.77 6.38
N SER A 213 19.42 -32.57 5.81
CA SER A 213 20.62 -33.01 6.50
C SER A 213 21.71 -31.95 6.59
N LEU A 214 21.59 -30.88 5.79
CA LEU A 214 22.56 -29.79 5.68
C LEU A 214 22.04 -28.46 6.26
N THR A 215 20.73 -28.25 6.34
CA THR A 215 20.11 -27.00 6.83
C THR A 215 20.20 -26.80 8.35
N GLY A 216 20.49 -27.85 9.12
CA GLY A 216 20.62 -27.73 10.58
C GLY A 216 19.33 -27.32 11.31
N GLY A 217 18.15 -27.54 10.72
CA GLY A 217 16.83 -27.19 11.28
C GLY A 217 16.14 -26.01 10.58
N TYR A 218 16.85 -25.31 9.68
CA TYR A 218 16.31 -24.18 8.91
C TYR A 218 15.62 -24.63 7.61
N ASP A 219 14.85 -25.72 7.64
CA ASP A 219 14.12 -26.27 6.49
C ASP A 219 12.61 -26.03 6.53
N PHE A 220 12.16 -25.04 7.31
CA PHE A 220 10.75 -24.63 7.40
C PHE A 220 10.41 -23.55 6.35
N PRO A 221 9.75 -23.89 5.23
CA PRO A 221 9.60 -22.97 4.12
C PRO A 221 8.63 -21.82 4.40
N GLU A 222 7.66 -21.99 5.30
CA GLU A 222 6.75 -20.91 5.68
C GLU A 222 7.46 -19.76 6.44
N ALA A 223 8.72 -19.95 6.86
CA ALA A 223 9.55 -18.84 7.35
C ALA A 223 9.77 -17.75 6.29
N ALA A 224 9.64 -18.07 5.00
CA ALA A 224 9.78 -17.12 3.89
C ALA A 224 8.50 -16.33 3.55
N LEU A 225 7.42 -16.48 4.35
CA LEU A 225 6.13 -15.84 4.12
C LEU A 225 5.93 -14.64 5.04
N GLY A 226 5.17 -13.66 4.57
CA GLY A 226 4.88 -12.46 5.34
C GLY A 226 6.05 -11.48 5.40
N ARG A 227 6.02 -10.63 6.43
CA ARG A 227 6.97 -9.53 6.59
C ARG A 227 8.36 -10.06 6.94
N PRO A 228 9.45 -9.57 6.32
CA PRO A 228 10.80 -9.95 6.73
C PRO A 228 11.09 -9.58 8.18
N ALA A 229 11.94 -10.37 8.81
CA ALA A 229 12.28 -10.23 10.20
C ALA A 229 12.85 -8.85 10.53
N SER A 230 12.37 -8.24 11.61
CA SER A 230 12.92 -6.97 12.12
C SER A 230 13.89 -7.19 13.28
N SER A 231 13.87 -8.35 13.91
CA SER A 231 14.70 -8.70 15.06
C SER A 231 14.95 -10.20 15.16
N THR A 232 16.09 -10.58 15.73
CA THR A 232 16.33 -11.95 16.22
C THR A 232 15.57 -12.18 17.54
N PRO A 233 14.85 -13.30 17.70
CA PRO A 233 14.15 -13.64 18.94
C PRO A 233 15.08 -13.74 20.16
N ALA A 234 14.54 -13.39 21.34
CA ALA A 234 15.30 -13.38 22.59
C ALA A 234 15.86 -14.76 23.01
N ASP A 235 15.29 -15.86 22.51
CA ASP A 235 15.75 -17.21 22.85
C ASP A 235 17.15 -17.53 22.29
N TYR A 236 17.62 -16.77 21.28
CA TYR A 236 18.94 -16.94 20.69
C TYR A 236 20.04 -16.13 21.42
N PHE A 237 19.73 -14.89 21.84
CA PHE A 237 20.72 -13.97 22.42
C PHE A 237 20.41 -13.50 23.86
N GLY A 238 19.34 -13.99 24.47
CA GLY A 238 18.85 -13.58 25.79
C GLY A 238 18.11 -12.23 25.81
N ILE A 239 18.06 -11.54 24.66
CA ILE A 239 17.34 -10.29 24.41
C ILE A 239 16.91 -10.26 22.93
N SER A 240 15.72 -9.73 22.65
CA SER A 240 15.32 -9.45 21.27
C SER A 240 16.26 -8.40 20.69
N THR A 241 16.94 -8.74 19.58
CA THR A 241 17.99 -7.90 19.02
C THR A 241 17.58 -7.43 17.62
N PRO A 242 17.60 -6.12 17.32
CA PRO A 242 17.35 -5.61 15.97
C PRO A 242 18.21 -6.27 14.90
N LEU A 243 17.60 -6.63 13.76
CA LEU A 243 18.37 -6.96 12.58
C LEU A 243 19.03 -5.70 12.02
N THR A 244 20.28 -5.86 11.58
CA THR A 244 21.07 -4.77 11.02
C THR A 244 21.89 -5.32 9.85
N PRO A 245 22.35 -4.47 8.91
CA PRO A 245 23.17 -4.91 7.78
C PRO A 245 24.49 -5.62 8.10
N ILE A 246 24.81 -5.84 9.38
CA ILE A 246 26.00 -6.57 9.82
C ILE A 246 25.66 -7.86 10.61
N MET A 247 24.37 -8.16 10.77
CA MET A 247 23.87 -9.32 11.50
C MET A 247 22.57 -9.80 10.82
N GLY A 248 22.66 -10.95 10.14
CA GLY A 248 21.51 -11.61 9.53
C GLY A 248 20.47 -12.10 10.53
N ALA A 249 19.35 -12.56 10.00
CA ALA A 249 18.28 -13.21 10.73
C ALA A 249 18.74 -14.52 11.40
N TRP A 250 18.08 -14.85 12.51
CA TRP A 250 18.28 -16.10 13.25
C TRP A 250 16.92 -16.59 13.75
N GLY A 251 16.68 -17.89 13.62
CA GLY A 251 15.38 -18.48 13.93
C GLY A 251 14.94 -19.47 12.86
N GLU A 252 14.68 -20.73 13.25
CA GLU A 252 14.13 -21.77 12.35
C GLU A 252 12.77 -21.38 11.76
N GLU A 253 12.03 -20.47 12.41
CA GLU A 253 10.75 -19.91 11.92
C GLU A 253 10.90 -18.49 11.34
N THR A 254 12.13 -18.03 11.14
CA THR A 254 12.44 -16.64 10.72
C THR A 254 13.18 -16.59 9.40
N VAL A 255 13.93 -17.63 9.05
CA VAL A 255 14.64 -17.73 7.77
C VAL A 255 14.68 -19.19 7.34
N VAL A 256 14.59 -19.45 6.04
CA VAL A 256 14.71 -20.80 5.46
C VAL A 256 15.99 -20.93 4.65
N SER A 257 16.70 -22.05 4.84
CA SER A 257 17.91 -22.42 4.14
C SER A 257 17.61 -23.31 2.92
N LEU A 258 18.21 -22.95 1.79
CA LEU A 258 18.17 -23.67 0.52
C LEU A 258 19.49 -24.43 0.35
N ALA A 259 19.56 -25.63 0.92
CA ALA A 259 20.75 -26.48 0.86
C ALA A 259 20.64 -27.51 -0.26
N ASP A 260 21.58 -27.51 -1.18
CA ASP A 260 21.57 -28.40 -2.34
C ASP A 260 21.61 -29.88 -1.98
N PHE A 261 20.90 -30.69 -2.76
CA PHE A 261 21.17 -32.12 -2.82
C PHE A 261 22.40 -32.38 -3.69
N PHE A 262 23.02 -33.55 -3.51
CA PHE A 262 24.18 -33.95 -4.31
C PHE A 262 23.96 -33.88 -5.83
N ASP A 263 22.73 -34.08 -6.31
CA ASP A 263 22.39 -34.16 -7.74
C ASP A 263 21.31 -33.15 -8.20
N SER A 264 20.85 -32.25 -7.34
CA SER A 264 19.86 -31.22 -7.71
C SER A 264 19.95 -29.99 -6.80
N PRO A 265 19.79 -28.77 -7.35
CA PRO A 265 19.80 -27.56 -6.55
C PRO A 265 18.57 -27.47 -5.64
N ALA A 266 18.72 -26.81 -4.50
CA ALA A 266 17.61 -26.43 -3.66
C ALA A 266 16.85 -25.23 -4.23
N TYR A 267 15.55 -25.16 -3.96
CA TYR A 267 14.72 -24.05 -4.37
C TYR A 267 13.48 -23.87 -3.49
N ILE A 268 12.91 -22.67 -3.56
CA ILE A 268 11.60 -22.33 -3.02
C ILE A 268 10.77 -21.61 -4.08
N VAL A 269 9.48 -21.95 -4.17
CA VAL A 269 8.52 -21.25 -5.03
C VAL A 269 7.46 -20.60 -4.16
N ILE A 270 7.36 -19.27 -4.25
CA ILE A 270 6.46 -18.46 -3.45
C ILE A 270 5.43 -17.80 -4.39
N GLU A 271 4.16 -17.84 -4.00
CA GLU A 271 3.04 -17.17 -4.68
C GLU A 271 2.62 -15.91 -3.90
N PHE A 272 2.40 -14.82 -4.62
CA PHE A 272 1.66 -13.64 -4.13
C PHE A 272 0.14 -13.85 -4.26
N ASP A 273 -0.66 -13.27 -3.36
CA ASP A 273 -2.12 -13.35 -3.49
C ASP A 273 -2.69 -12.45 -4.60
N HIS A 274 -1.88 -11.52 -5.12
CA HIS A 274 -2.17 -10.60 -6.21
C HIS A 274 -1.07 -10.64 -7.29
N PRO A 275 -1.34 -10.09 -8.50
CA PRO A 275 -0.31 -9.84 -9.51
C PRO A 275 0.63 -8.71 -9.09
N VAL A 276 1.93 -8.98 -9.02
CA VAL A 276 2.97 -7.93 -8.92
C VAL A 276 3.20 -7.36 -10.32
N VAL A 277 3.16 -6.04 -10.47
CA VAL A 277 3.14 -5.35 -11.77
C VAL A 277 4.35 -4.45 -11.98
N ASP A 278 4.73 -4.27 -13.25
CA ASP A 278 5.70 -3.25 -13.71
C ASP A 278 5.05 -1.87 -13.65
N ASP A 279 4.93 -1.32 -12.43
CA ASP A 279 4.31 -0.02 -12.19
C ASP A 279 5.35 1.10 -12.41
N PRO A 280 5.09 2.06 -13.33
CA PRO A 280 6.00 3.18 -13.56
C PRO A 280 6.20 4.10 -12.35
N ASN A 281 5.33 4.02 -11.34
CA ASN A 281 5.44 4.75 -10.09
C ASN A 281 6.26 4.02 -9.02
N ASN A 282 6.70 2.79 -9.27
CA ASN A 282 7.59 2.09 -8.37
C ASN A 282 8.93 2.84 -8.21
N PRO A 283 9.44 3.01 -6.97
CA PRO A 283 10.73 3.66 -6.73
C PRO A 283 11.86 3.09 -7.58
N TRP A 284 12.48 3.96 -8.39
CA TRP A 284 13.57 3.62 -9.33
C TRP A 284 13.22 2.57 -10.40
N GLY A 285 11.93 2.28 -10.61
CA GLY A 285 11.47 1.25 -11.55
C GLY A 285 11.72 -0.18 -11.09
N LEU A 286 11.85 -0.39 -9.77
CA LEU A 286 12.02 -1.71 -9.16
C LEU A 286 10.66 -2.23 -8.69
N ASP A 287 10.32 -3.48 -8.98
CA ASP A 287 8.96 -4.00 -8.82
C ASP A 287 8.80 -4.97 -7.64
N PHE A 288 9.84 -5.70 -7.24
CA PHE A 288 9.78 -6.56 -6.06
C PHE A 288 11.13 -6.71 -5.37
N ILE A 289 11.11 -7.22 -4.13
CA ILE A 289 12.28 -7.40 -3.27
C ILE A 289 12.35 -8.84 -2.77
N VAL A 290 13.55 -9.42 -2.76
CA VAL A 290 13.86 -10.69 -2.09
C VAL A 290 14.78 -10.39 -0.90
N PHE A 291 14.34 -10.78 0.29
CA PHE A 291 15.11 -10.66 1.53
C PHE A 291 15.86 -11.96 1.76
N GLY A 292 17.18 -11.91 1.59
CA GLY A 292 18.07 -12.99 2.00
C GLY A 292 18.67 -12.77 3.39
N ASN A 293 19.76 -13.46 3.70
CA ASN A 293 20.42 -13.42 5.00
C ASN A 293 21.84 -12.82 4.97
N SER A 294 22.22 -12.20 3.85
CA SER A 294 23.53 -11.56 3.66
C SER A 294 23.85 -10.50 4.73
N PHE A 295 25.13 -10.32 5.04
CA PHE A 295 25.57 -9.33 6.04
C PHE A 295 27.02 -8.88 5.84
N TYR A 296 27.32 -7.64 6.24
CA TYR A 296 28.70 -7.12 6.21
C TYR A 296 29.49 -7.51 7.46
N LYS A 297 30.79 -7.78 7.30
CA LYS A 297 31.71 -7.91 8.44
C LYS A 297 32.12 -6.53 8.97
N ALA A 298 32.13 -6.37 10.30
CA ALA A 298 32.42 -5.09 10.96
C ALA A 298 33.38 -5.22 12.16
N THR A 299 33.69 -4.09 12.81
CA THR A 299 34.58 -4.01 13.98
C THR A 299 34.01 -4.66 15.24
N SER A 300 32.69 -4.69 15.37
CA SER A 300 31.97 -5.56 16.28
C SER A 300 31.82 -6.93 15.63
N GLY A 301 32.06 -8.02 16.37
CA GLY A 301 31.79 -9.37 15.86
C GLY A 301 30.32 -9.57 15.50
N SER A 302 29.97 -10.73 14.94
CA SER A 302 28.63 -11.10 14.42
C SER A 302 27.48 -11.13 15.42
N TYR A 303 27.67 -10.63 16.64
CA TYR A 303 26.72 -10.71 17.75
C TYR A 303 26.57 -9.34 18.39
N LEU A 304 25.80 -8.48 17.74
CA LEU A 304 25.37 -7.22 18.35
C LEU A 304 24.29 -7.49 19.39
N THR A 305 24.19 -6.59 20.37
CA THR A 305 23.09 -6.59 21.35
C THR A 305 22.06 -5.49 21.06
N GLY A 306 22.32 -4.67 20.04
CA GLY A 306 21.55 -3.47 19.72
C GLY A 306 21.81 -2.30 20.69
N LEU A 307 22.68 -2.46 21.68
CA LEU A 307 23.06 -1.41 22.63
C LEU A 307 24.27 -0.60 22.16
N GLU A 308 25.04 -1.15 21.22
CA GLU A 308 26.22 -0.56 20.63
C GLU A 308 25.86 0.71 19.85
N ASN A 309 26.71 1.73 19.90
CA ASN A 309 26.51 2.94 19.10
C ASN A 309 26.77 2.63 17.61
N PRO A 310 25.78 2.77 16.72
CA PRO A 310 25.94 2.47 15.29
C PRO A 310 27.05 3.27 14.60
N ALA A 311 27.41 4.44 15.10
CA ALA A 311 28.52 5.24 14.55
C ALA A 311 29.92 4.66 14.86
N ASN A 312 30.04 3.75 15.82
CA ASN A 312 31.30 3.11 16.20
C ASN A 312 31.50 1.73 15.53
N ILE A 313 30.47 1.21 14.88
CA ILE A 313 30.52 -0.07 14.18
C ILE A 313 30.90 0.20 12.75
N VAL A 314 32.11 -0.20 12.36
CA VAL A 314 32.72 0.15 11.07
C VAL A 314 32.97 -1.12 10.27
N LEU A 315 32.61 -1.11 8.99
CA LEU A 315 32.86 -2.24 8.10
C LEU A 315 34.36 -2.49 7.95
N THR A 316 34.75 -3.75 8.10
CA THR A 316 36.15 -4.20 8.06
C THR A 316 36.47 -5.05 6.83
N ASP A 317 35.43 -5.57 6.17
CA ASP A 317 35.52 -6.42 4.97
C ASP A 317 34.26 -6.22 4.10
N GLY A 318 34.18 -6.94 2.99
CA GLY A 318 33.02 -6.97 2.10
C GLY A 318 31.80 -7.69 2.68
N LEU A 319 30.78 -7.80 1.81
CA LEU A 319 29.54 -8.53 2.07
C LEU A 319 29.83 -10.04 2.15
N ASN A 320 29.28 -10.71 3.16
CA ASN A 320 29.08 -12.15 3.13
C ASN A 320 27.72 -12.41 2.50
N ALA A 321 27.70 -13.15 1.39
CA ALA A 321 26.52 -13.43 0.58
C ALA A 321 26.59 -14.88 0.11
N GLU A 322 25.43 -15.53 0.01
CA GLU A 322 25.26 -16.91 -0.47
C GLU A 322 24.26 -16.89 -1.64
N PRO A 323 24.74 -16.56 -2.85
CA PRO A 323 23.86 -16.09 -3.91
C PRO A 323 22.88 -17.14 -4.43
N ALA A 324 21.65 -16.70 -4.70
CA ALA A 324 20.63 -17.49 -5.37
C ALA A 324 20.09 -16.86 -6.66
N LEU A 325 19.77 -17.71 -7.62
CA LEU A 325 19.09 -17.32 -8.86
C LEU A 325 17.63 -17.00 -8.56
N VAL A 326 17.16 -15.85 -9.07
CA VAL A 326 15.77 -15.43 -9.00
C VAL A 326 15.11 -15.54 -10.37
N GLU A 327 13.94 -16.17 -10.39
CA GLU A 327 13.06 -16.28 -11.55
C GLU A 327 11.64 -15.89 -11.17
N VAL A 328 10.89 -15.32 -12.11
CA VAL A 328 9.48 -15.00 -11.93
C VAL A 328 8.60 -15.66 -12.97
N SER A 329 7.33 -15.88 -12.65
CA SER A 329 6.35 -16.50 -13.54
C SER A 329 4.94 -15.96 -13.34
N GLN A 330 4.18 -15.89 -14.43
CA GLN A 330 2.74 -15.59 -14.43
C GLN A 330 1.87 -16.82 -14.13
N ASP A 331 2.35 -18.01 -14.46
CA ASP A 331 1.56 -19.26 -14.48
C ASP A 331 2.18 -20.42 -13.70
N GLY A 332 3.36 -20.22 -13.11
CA GLY A 332 4.11 -21.25 -12.38
C GLY A 332 4.76 -22.30 -13.29
N ILE A 333 4.70 -22.11 -14.61
CA ILE A 333 5.20 -23.07 -15.62
C ILE A 333 6.30 -22.43 -16.45
N ASN A 334 6.09 -21.21 -16.94
CA ASN A 334 7.04 -20.46 -17.74
C ASN A 334 7.80 -19.48 -16.85
N TRP A 335 9.11 -19.69 -16.70
CA TRP A 335 9.98 -18.94 -15.78
C TRP A 335 10.88 -17.98 -16.56
N TYR A 336 11.04 -16.77 -16.02
CA TYR A 336 11.78 -15.67 -16.63
C TYR A 336 12.78 -15.12 -15.63
N THR A 337 13.98 -14.78 -16.11
CA THR A 337 15.05 -14.13 -15.35
C THR A 337 15.87 -13.24 -16.30
N SER A 338 16.80 -12.46 -15.75
CA SER A 338 17.69 -11.59 -16.52
C SER A 338 19.14 -11.76 -16.07
N ASP A 339 20.07 -11.79 -17.03
CA ASP A 339 21.52 -11.74 -16.76
C ASP A 339 21.96 -10.42 -16.11
N THR A 340 21.08 -9.40 -16.08
CA THR A 340 21.34 -8.10 -15.43
C THR A 340 20.83 -8.03 -13.99
N TRP A 341 20.06 -9.02 -13.55
CA TRP A 341 19.57 -9.05 -12.17
C TRP A 341 20.69 -9.45 -11.21
N ALA A 342 20.71 -8.83 -10.04
CA ALA A 342 21.54 -9.29 -8.95
C ALA A 342 21.01 -10.63 -8.40
N GLU A 343 21.89 -11.46 -7.88
CA GLU A 343 21.49 -12.69 -7.19
C GLU A 343 20.80 -12.34 -5.86
N ALA A 344 19.83 -13.15 -5.44
CA ALA A 344 19.25 -13.04 -4.10
C ALA A 344 20.29 -13.38 -3.04
N ASP A 345 20.00 -13.05 -1.79
CA ASP A 345 20.93 -13.23 -0.67
C ASP A 345 22.30 -12.56 -0.92
N SER A 346 22.20 -11.40 -1.57
CA SER A 346 23.27 -10.47 -1.88
C SER A 346 22.90 -9.10 -1.29
N PHE A 347 23.41 -8.02 -1.87
CA PHE A 347 22.97 -6.69 -1.51
C PHE A 347 21.45 -6.55 -1.79
N ALA A 348 20.64 -6.06 -0.85
CA ALA A 348 21.00 -5.42 0.42
C ALA A 348 20.69 -6.28 1.67
N PRO A 349 21.61 -6.42 2.64
CA PRO A 349 21.31 -6.99 3.96
C PRO A 349 20.11 -6.35 4.66
N THR A 350 19.36 -7.11 5.46
CA THR A 350 18.17 -6.60 6.17
C THR A 350 18.51 -5.58 7.26
N LEU A 351 17.70 -4.52 7.37
CA LEU A 351 17.70 -3.53 8.46
C LEU A 351 16.30 -3.49 9.06
N GLY A 352 16.13 -3.90 10.31
CA GLY A 352 14.79 -4.04 10.90
C GLY A 352 14.14 -2.74 11.36
N TYR A 353 14.94 -1.75 11.76
CA TYR A 353 14.44 -0.50 12.36
C TYR A 353 15.22 0.71 11.87
N ARG A 354 14.55 1.86 11.83
CA ARG A 354 15.17 3.13 11.46
C ARG A 354 16.07 3.62 12.59
N LEU A 355 17.26 4.10 12.22
CA LEU A 355 18.14 4.78 13.15
C LEU A 355 17.58 6.17 13.49
N ASP A 356 17.02 6.34 14.68
CA ASP A 356 16.56 7.63 15.21
C ASP A 356 16.94 7.80 16.68
N PRO A 357 18.20 8.15 17.00
CA PRO A 357 18.62 8.38 18.39
C PRO A 357 17.91 9.57 19.06
N ALA A 358 17.22 10.43 18.30
CA ALA A 358 16.47 11.53 18.87
C ALA A 358 15.09 11.08 19.40
N ASN A 359 14.52 10.03 18.79
CA ASN A 359 13.22 9.47 19.16
C ASN A 359 13.27 7.93 19.23
N ALA A 360 14.34 7.37 19.81
CA ALA A 360 14.48 5.93 19.93
C ALA A 360 13.30 5.37 20.72
N ASP A 361 12.73 4.26 20.23
CA ASP A 361 11.54 3.65 20.83
C ASP A 361 11.95 2.81 22.06
N PRO A 362 11.64 3.25 23.29
CA PRO A 362 12.02 2.53 24.50
C PRO A 362 11.26 1.20 24.67
N SER A 363 10.23 0.93 23.86
CA SER A 363 9.42 -0.28 23.94
C SER A 363 10.00 -1.47 23.19
N LEU A 364 10.94 -1.25 22.26
CA LEU A 364 11.55 -2.34 21.48
C LEU A 364 12.31 -3.34 22.37
N TYR A 365 13.16 -2.82 23.25
CA TYR A 365 13.88 -3.60 24.25
C TYR A 365 14.55 -2.69 25.29
N ASP A 366 14.83 -3.26 26.46
CA ASP A 366 15.43 -2.55 27.59
C ASP A 366 16.78 -1.92 27.22
N GLY A 367 16.85 -0.59 27.31
CA GLY A 367 18.09 0.16 27.07
C GLY A 367 18.31 0.60 25.63
N ASN A 368 17.35 0.42 24.73
CA ASN A 368 17.40 0.99 23.38
C ASN A 368 17.62 2.51 23.42
N LYS A 369 18.58 2.99 22.62
CA LYS A 369 18.94 4.41 22.47
C LYS A 369 19.07 4.85 21.02
N TRP A 370 18.83 3.95 20.08
CA TRP A 370 19.24 4.14 18.69
C TRP A 370 18.09 3.95 17.72
N TRP A 371 17.27 2.91 17.92
CA TRP A 371 16.30 2.48 16.91
C TRP A 371 14.90 3.03 17.21
N GLY A 372 14.23 3.54 16.18
CA GLY A 372 12.87 4.06 16.25
C GLY A 372 11.87 3.07 15.63
N GLU A 373 11.01 3.58 14.75
CA GLU A 373 10.03 2.78 14.01
C GLU A 373 10.67 1.69 13.13
N LYS A 374 9.88 0.68 12.77
CA LYS A 374 10.29 -0.34 11.79
C LYS A 374 10.63 0.31 10.45
N THR A 375 11.54 -0.29 9.70
CA THR A 375 11.78 0.04 8.30
C THR A 375 10.63 -0.45 7.41
N ASP A 376 10.58 0.02 6.16
CA ASP A 376 9.57 -0.34 5.17
C ASP A 376 10.12 -1.43 4.22
N PRO A 377 9.59 -2.67 4.24
CA PRO A 377 10.02 -3.74 3.34
C PRO A 377 9.39 -3.68 1.95
N THR A 378 8.46 -2.78 1.71
CA THR A 378 7.87 -2.50 0.38
C THR A 378 8.59 -1.35 -0.33
N TYR A 379 9.66 -0.83 0.28
CA TYR A 379 10.45 0.27 -0.24
C TYR A 379 11.90 -0.19 -0.47
N PRO A 380 12.39 -0.22 -1.72
CA PRO A 380 13.71 -0.76 -2.01
C PRO A 380 14.83 0.15 -1.49
N VAL A 381 16.01 -0.44 -1.29
CA VAL A 381 17.21 0.36 -0.98
C VAL A 381 17.54 1.21 -2.20
N PRO A 382 17.82 2.52 -2.03
CA PRO A 382 18.19 3.35 -3.16
C PRO A 382 19.40 2.80 -3.93
N PRO A 383 19.37 2.71 -5.28
CA PRO A 383 20.43 2.07 -6.06
C PRO A 383 21.85 2.62 -5.84
N PHE A 384 21.98 3.92 -5.52
CA PHE A 384 23.29 4.52 -5.26
C PHE A 384 23.91 4.04 -3.92
N ALA A 385 23.13 3.48 -3.00
CA ALA A 385 23.61 3.12 -1.68
C ALA A 385 24.68 2.02 -1.76
N GLU A 386 24.52 1.05 -2.66
CA GLU A 386 25.46 -0.06 -2.87
C GLU A 386 26.87 0.47 -3.18
N ASP A 387 26.98 1.39 -4.14
CA ASP A 387 28.25 2.00 -4.56
C ASP A 387 28.96 2.78 -3.45
N ASN A 388 28.24 3.17 -2.38
CA ASN A 388 28.76 3.97 -1.28
C ASN A 388 29.10 3.13 -0.03
N ILE A 389 28.66 1.87 0.04
CA ILE A 389 28.89 1.00 1.21
C ILE A 389 30.14 0.16 0.98
N GLY A 390 31.15 0.36 1.84
CA GLY A 390 32.37 -0.42 1.79
C GLY A 390 33.19 -0.31 3.07
N VAL A 391 34.42 -0.84 3.04
CA VAL A 391 35.34 -0.79 4.19
C VAL A 391 35.53 0.65 4.68
N GLY A 392 35.32 0.87 5.97
CA GLY A 392 35.39 2.19 6.60
C GLY A 392 34.04 2.91 6.74
N THR A 393 32.99 2.47 6.04
CA THR A 393 31.60 2.91 6.29
C THR A 393 31.14 2.40 7.64
N ASN A 394 30.41 3.21 8.42
CA ASN A 394 29.81 2.78 9.68
C ASN A 394 28.31 2.46 9.56
N LEU A 395 27.78 1.68 10.50
CA LEU A 395 26.38 1.24 10.49
C LEU A 395 25.38 2.41 10.48
N ALA A 396 25.71 3.55 11.10
CA ALA A 396 24.86 4.74 11.05
C ALA A 396 24.77 5.35 9.64
N GLN A 397 25.84 5.29 8.86
CA GLN A 397 25.84 5.73 7.46
C GLN A 397 25.01 4.79 6.58
N ILE A 398 25.16 3.47 6.77
CA ILE A 398 24.38 2.47 6.05
C ILE A 398 22.88 2.69 6.29
N ALA A 399 22.47 2.78 7.56
CA ALA A 399 21.07 3.02 7.93
C ALA A 399 20.51 4.34 7.34
N ALA A 400 21.34 5.38 7.23
CA ALA A 400 20.93 6.63 6.61
C ALA A 400 20.76 6.51 5.09
N TRP A 401 21.62 5.75 4.41
CA TRP A 401 21.52 5.53 2.96
C TRP A 401 20.39 4.59 2.57
N TYR A 402 20.00 3.66 3.43
CA TYR A 402 18.79 2.85 3.22
C TYR A 402 17.51 3.70 3.22
N ASN A 403 17.57 4.90 3.80
CA ASN A 403 16.51 5.91 3.71
C ASN A 403 15.12 5.35 4.09
N GLY A 404 15.07 4.51 5.12
CA GLY A 404 13.85 3.90 5.62
C GLY A 404 13.49 2.54 4.99
N SER A 405 14.21 2.06 3.99
CA SER A 405 14.08 0.71 3.44
C SER A 405 14.50 -0.36 4.46
N ALA A 406 13.85 -1.52 4.40
CA ALA A 406 14.23 -2.69 5.20
C ALA A 406 15.40 -3.49 4.62
N GLY A 407 15.96 -3.12 3.47
CA GLY A 407 16.98 -3.92 2.78
C GLY A 407 16.38 -4.76 1.66
N GLY A 408 16.98 -5.93 1.43
CA GLY A 408 16.64 -6.88 0.39
C GLY A 408 17.22 -6.53 -0.99
N THR A 409 17.33 -7.53 -1.86
CA THR A 409 17.71 -7.36 -3.27
C THR A 409 16.46 -7.03 -4.07
N ALA A 410 16.48 -5.92 -4.82
CA ALA A 410 15.31 -5.43 -5.58
C ALA A 410 15.46 -5.67 -7.08
N TYR A 411 14.34 -5.89 -7.77
CA TYR A 411 14.30 -6.38 -9.14
C TYR A 411 13.32 -5.59 -10.01
N ASP A 412 13.76 -5.21 -11.21
CA ASP A 412 12.94 -4.57 -12.26
C ASP A 412 12.50 -5.64 -13.28
N ILE A 413 11.20 -5.89 -13.41
CA ILE A 413 10.64 -6.88 -14.36
C ILE A 413 10.39 -6.29 -15.75
N SER A 414 10.52 -4.97 -15.94
CA SER A 414 10.41 -4.31 -17.24
C SER A 414 11.46 -4.81 -18.24
N VAL A 415 12.60 -5.32 -17.75
CA VAL A 415 13.68 -5.89 -18.56
C VAL A 415 13.34 -7.27 -19.14
N LEU A 416 12.32 -7.95 -18.60
CA LEU A 416 11.93 -9.30 -19.01
C LEU A 416 10.97 -9.29 -20.20
N ASP A 417 10.99 -10.34 -21.02
CA ASP A 417 10.03 -10.56 -22.10
C ASP A 417 8.70 -11.17 -21.58
N LEU A 418 8.09 -10.50 -20.59
CA LEU A 418 6.82 -10.90 -19.99
C LEU A 418 5.62 -10.36 -20.79
N PRO A 419 4.55 -11.15 -20.99
CA PRO A 419 3.30 -10.67 -21.59
C PRO A 419 2.61 -9.60 -20.72
N ALA A 420 2.28 -8.46 -21.32
CA ALA A 420 1.61 -7.34 -20.64
C ALA A 420 0.07 -7.50 -20.59
N THR A 421 -0.42 -8.51 -19.86
CA THR A 421 -1.85 -8.91 -19.88
C THR A 421 -2.66 -8.39 -18.69
N HIS A 422 -2.02 -7.87 -17.64
CA HIS A 422 -2.72 -7.30 -16.49
C HIS A 422 -2.84 -5.78 -16.66
N LYS A 423 -4.04 -5.29 -17.00
CA LYS A 423 -4.30 -3.86 -17.29
C LYS A 423 -3.34 -3.24 -18.34
N GLY A 424 -2.75 -4.07 -19.21
CA GLY A 424 -1.76 -3.62 -20.19
C GLY A 424 -0.32 -3.48 -19.66
N MET A 425 -0.06 -3.94 -18.43
CA MET A 425 1.25 -3.95 -17.77
C MET A 425 1.81 -5.37 -17.70
N LYS A 426 3.13 -5.48 -17.66
CA LYS A 426 3.83 -6.72 -17.31
C LYS A 426 3.53 -7.05 -15.85
N TRP A 427 3.50 -8.34 -15.55
CA TRP A 427 3.22 -8.81 -14.20
C TRP A 427 3.77 -10.21 -13.99
N PHE A 428 3.90 -10.62 -12.74
CA PHE A 428 4.09 -12.01 -12.34
C PHE A 428 3.28 -12.29 -11.07
N LYS A 429 3.21 -13.57 -10.68
CA LYS A 429 2.54 -14.00 -9.44
C LYS A 429 3.37 -15.01 -8.64
N TYR A 430 4.30 -15.68 -9.29
CA TYR A 430 5.18 -16.66 -8.67
C TYR A 430 6.64 -16.20 -8.76
N VAL A 431 7.37 -16.34 -7.66
CA VAL A 431 8.83 -16.18 -7.60
C VAL A 431 9.44 -17.55 -7.28
N ARG A 432 10.49 -17.93 -8.01
CA ARG A 432 11.33 -19.08 -7.68
C ARG A 432 12.71 -18.57 -7.33
N ILE A 433 13.22 -19.00 -6.18
CA ILE A 433 14.57 -18.72 -5.74
C ILE A 433 15.30 -20.06 -5.67
N THR A 434 16.39 -20.19 -6.41
CA THR A 434 17.16 -21.44 -6.54
C THR A 434 18.58 -21.18 -6.06
N ASN A 435 19.06 -21.99 -5.12
CA ASN A 435 20.45 -21.93 -4.69
C ASN A 435 21.35 -22.17 -5.91
N ASN A 436 22.22 -21.21 -6.23
CA ASN A 436 22.89 -21.17 -7.53
C ASN A 436 24.42 -21.14 -7.43
N ASP A 437 25.00 -21.28 -6.24
CA ASP A 437 26.46 -21.28 -6.12
C ASP A 437 27.06 -22.66 -6.49
N ILE A 438 27.13 -22.89 -7.79
CA ILE A 438 27.80 -24.04 -8.41
C ILE A 438 29.33 -24.03 -8.20
N ASN A 439 29.90 -22.95 -7.64
CA ASN A 439 31.34 -22.78 -7.49
C ASN A 439 31.83 -23.02 -6.06
N GLU A 440 30.95 -23.00 -5.06
CA GLU A 440 31.27 -23.28 -3.67
C GLU A 440 30.45 -24.49 -3.16
N GLU A 441 31.10 -25.65 -3.16
CA GLU A 441 30.53 -26.89 -2.63
C GLU A 441 30.12 -26.69 -1.15
N GLY A 442 28.81 -26.66 -0.90
CA GLY A 442 28.24 -26.44 0.44
C GLY A 442 27.71 -25.03 0.71
N SER A 443 27.61 -24.16 -0.30
CA SER A 443 26.87 -22.89 -0.20
C SER A 443 25.39 -23.13 0.06
N ILE A 444 24.82 -22.41 1.02
CA ILE A 444 23.43 -22.53 1.45
C ILE A 444 22.83 -21.13 1.45
N CYS A 445 22.07 -20.80 0.40
CA CYS A 445 21.33 -19.54 0.36
C CYS A 445 20.20 -19.55 1.40
N GLU A 446 19.95 -18.41 2.02
CA GLU A 446 18.91 -18.25 3.03
C GLU A 446 17.93 -17.14 2.68
N ILE A 447 16.63 -17.42 2.82
CA ILE A 447 15.52 -16.55 2.42
C ILE A 447 14.62 -16.25 3.62
N ASP A 448 14.38 -14.96 3.86
CA ASP A 448 13.53 -14.42 4.93
C ASP A 448 12.16 -14.02 4.40
N ALA A 449 12.08 -13.37 3.24
CA ALA A 449 10.80 -12.98 2.64
C ALA A 449 10.91 -12.60 1.16
N VAL A 450 9.76 -12.44 0.52
CA VAL A 450 9.60 -11.69 -0.73
C VAL A 450 8.52 -10.63 -0.56
N ALA A 451 8.72 -9.45 -1.14
CA ALA A 451 7.77 -8.35 -1.06
C ALA A 451 7.53 -7.69 -2.42
N ASP A 452 6.29 -7.31 -2.69
CA ASP A 452 5.89 -6.37 -3.73
C ASP A 452 6.32 -4.96 -3.33
N ILE A 453 6.81 -4.18 -4.29
CA ILE A 453 7.19 -2.79 -4.06
C ILE A 453 5.96 -1.91 -4.17
N TYR A 454 5.75 -1.08 -3.14
CA TYR A 454 4.64 -0.15 -3.16
C TYR A 454 4.96 1.06 -4.05
N PRO A 455 4.09 1.41 -5.02
CA PRO A 455 4.30 2.56 -5.87
C PRO A 455 4.31 3.85 -5.04
N ASP A 456 5.20 4.75 -5.42
CA ASP A 456 5.28 6.06 -4.80
C ASP A 456 4.29 7.02 -5.46
N THR A 457 3.99 8.11 -4.77
CA THR A 457 3.24 9.21 -5.39
C THR A 457 4.00 9.73 -6.61
N PRO A 458 3.32 10.22 -7.66
CA PRO A 458 3.97 10.83 -8.82
C PRO A 458 4.99 11.94 -8.45
N PHE A 459 4.74 12.68 -7.37
CA PHE A 459 5.69 13.66 -6.84
C PHE A 459 6.92 12.99 -6.21
N GLY A 460 6.72 11.93 -5.44
CA GLY A 460 7.79 11.12 -4.86
C GLY A 460 8.74 10.58 -5.94
N VAL A 461 8.20 9.97 -6.99
CA VAL A 461 8.97 9.50 -8.16
C VAL A 461 9.75 10.64 -8.82
N TYR A 462 9.09 11.77 -9.09
CA TYR A 462 9.74 12.96 -9.65
C TYR A 462 10.88 13.45 -8.78
N THR A 463 10.69 13.56 -7.46
CA THR A 463 11.75 14.02 -6.56
C THR A 463 12.93 13.05 -6.53
N LYS A 464 12.66 11.74 -6.55
CA LYS A 464 13.71 10.72 -6.58
C LYS A 464 14.59 10.80 -7.82
N GLY A 465 14.00 11.08 -8.99
CA GLY A 465 14.74 11.25 -10.24
C GLY A 465 15.56 12.56 -10.34
N LEU A 466 15.33 13.53 -9.46
CA LEU A 466 15.99 14.84 -9.52
C LEU A 466 17.19 15.00 -8.60
N TYR A 467 17.22 14.28 -7.48
CA TYR A 467 18.26 14.46 -6.49
C TYR A 467 19.34 13.41 -6.64
N ASP A 468 20.58 13.86 -6.51
CA ASP A 468 21.71 12.98 -6.25
C ASP A 468 21.67 12.65 -4.75
N TRP A 469 21.12 11.49 -4.43
CA TRP A 469 20.89 11.03 -3.06
C TRP A 469 22.18 10.50 -2.39
N THR A 470 23.34 10.62 -3.05
CA THR A 470 24.64 10.15 -2.56
C THR A 470 25.15 10.88 -1.31
N GLU A 471 24.66 12.09 -1.01
CA GLU A 471 24.96 12.77 0.27
C GLU A 471 24.09 12.21 1.40
N LEU A 472 24.68 11.95 2.57
CA LEU A 472 23.91 11.64 3.79
C LEU A 472 22.83 12.71 3.97
N PRO A 473 21.54 12.34 4.07
CA PRO A 473 20.47 13.31 4.23
C PRO A 473 20.70 14.10 5.53
N GLU A 474 21.20 15.34 5.43
CA GLU A 474 21.30 16.21 6.58
C GLU A 474 19.87 16.51 7.06
N LYS A 475 19.56 16.14 8.31
CA LYS A 475 18.29 16.47 8.96
C LYS A 475 18.01 17.98 8.82
N GLY A 476 17.07 18.35 7.95
CA GLY A 476 16.69 19.74 7.71
C GLY A 476 17.33 20.43 6.50
N LYS A 477 18.16 19.76 5.67
CA LYS A 477 18.49 20.27 4.34
C LYS A 477 17.22 20.28 3.49
N LYS A 478 16.58 21.45 3.40
CA LYS A 478 15.52 21.69 2.45
C LYS A 478 16.13 21.77 1.05
N GLN A 479 16.36 20.62 0.39
CA GLN A 479 16.55 20.62 -1.06
C GLN A 479 15.23 20.87 -1.82
N PHE A 480 14.18 21.31 -1.14
CA PHE A 480 12.90 21.65 -1.76
C PHE A 480 12.95 22.86 -2.69
N VAL A 481 14.08 23.54 -2.91
CA VAL A 481 14.16 24.68 -3.83
C VAL A 481 15.12 24.34 -4.96
N ALA A 482 14.60 24.30 -6.18
CA ALA A 482 15.36 24.07 -7.41
C ALA A 482 16.38 25.17 -7.70
N ALA A 483 17.29 24.91 -8.64
CA ALA A 483 18.26 25.89 -9.14
C ALA A 483 17.60 27.18 -9.66
N ASN A 484 16.36 27.08 -10.15
CA ASN A 484 15.55 28.21 -10.59
C ASN A 484 14.92 29.04 -9.44
N GLY A 485 15.16 28.67 -8.18
CA GLY A 485 14.67 29.37 -6.99
C GLY A 485 13.22 29.06 -6.60
N ARG A 486 12.52 28.17 -7.31
CA ARG A 486 11.16 27.72 -6.97
C ARG A 486 11.19 26.46 -6.12
N ALA A 487 10.13 26.24 -5.35
CA ALA A 487 9.98 24.98 -4.66
C ALA A 487 9.84 23.83 -5.67
N ASN A 488 10.46 22.68 -5.46
CA ASN A 488 10.43 21.53 -6.37
C ASN A 488 9.01 21.00 -6.62
N PHE A 489 8.16 21.05 -5.60
CA PHE A 489 6.73 20.79 -5.76
C PHE A 489 6.04 21.71 -6.79
N ILE A 490 6.48 22.96 -6.90
CA ILE A 490 5.92 23.91 -7.87
C ILE A 490 6.41 23.57 -9.27
N ASN A 491 7.68 23.17 -9.43
CA ASN A 491 8.18 22.72 -10.72
C ASN A 491 7.47 21.44 -11.17
N PHE A 492 7.28 20.48 -10.27
CA PHE A 492 6.47 19.28 -10.52
C PHE A 492 5.05 19.62 -10.99
N ALA A 493 4.31 20.43 -10.22
CA ALA A 493 2.92 20.79 -10.52
C ALA A 493 2.77 21.57 -11.85
N LEU A 494 3.85 22.19 -12.34
CA LEU A 494 3.88 22.90 -13.61
C LEU A 494 4.45 22.05 -14.76
N GLY A 495 4.89 20.82 -14.50
CA GLY A 495 5.61 19.98 -15.47
C GLY A 495 6.92 20.61 -15.93
N GLU A 496 7.54 21.44 -15.10
CA GLU A 496 8.75 22.18 -15.43
C GLU A 496 10.02 21.45 -14.98
N ASP A 497 11.05 21.49 -15.82
CA ASP A 497 12.39 21.08 -15.46
C ASP A 497 12.94 22.05 -14.38
N PRO A 498 13.35 21.55 -13.20
CA PRO A 498 13.85 22.38 -12.11
C PRO A 498 15.17 23.10 -12.43
N SER A 499 15.87 22.68 -13.49
CA SER A 499 17.06 23.36 -14.03
C SER A 499 16.74 24.48 -15.02
N SER A 500 15.50 24.59 -15.48
CA SER A 500 15.10 25.56 -16.51
C SER A 500 14.85 26.98 -15.96
N GLU A 501 15.08 28.00 -16.80
CA GLU A 501 14.78 29.40 -16.46
C GLU A 501 13.28 29.62 -16.19
N LEU A 502 12.98 30.52 -15.25
CA LEU A 502 11.65 30.81 -14.73
C LEU A 502 10.67 31.25 -15.83
N LYS A 503 9.79 30.34 -16.30
CA LYS A 503 8.83 30.63 -17.39
C LYS A 503 7.65 31.52 -16.96
N ILE A 504 7.31 31.53 -15.67
CA ILE A 504 6.14 32.27 -15.12
C ILE A 504 6.54 32.99 -13.84
N SER A 505 6.20 34.27 -13.73
CA SER A 505 6.36 35.08 -12.51
C SER A 505 4.99 35.58 -12.03
N ASN A 506 4.79 35.68 -10.70
CA ASN A 506 3.56 36.09 -10.00
C ASN A 506 2.54 34.97 -9.66
N PHE A 507 2.98 33.99 -8.88
CA PHE A 507 2.08 33.14 -8.10
C PHE A 507 2.28 33.39 -6.59
N LYS A 508 1.29 32.99 -5.79
CA LYS A 508 1.36 32.91 -4.34
C LYS A 508 1.07 31.47 -3.95
N VAL A 509 1.75 30.94 -2.96
CA VAL A 509 1.37 29.67 -2.34
C VAL A 509 0.76 29.99 -0.97
N LYS A 510 -0.45 29.51 -0.71
CA LYS A 510 -1.10 29.64 0.61
C LYS A 510 -1.82 28.34 0.92
N ASN A 511 -1.57 27.77 2.10
CA ASN A 511 -2.24 26.53 2.56
C ASN A 511 -2.14 25.38 1.53
N GLY A 512 -0.96 25.15 0.93
CA GLY A 512 -0.77 24.08 -0.06
C GLY A 512 -1.28 24.37 -1.46
N ARG A 513 -2.02 25.47 -1.66
CA ARG A 513 -2.61 25.81 -2.96
C ARG A 513 -1.72 26.79 -3.72
N LEU A 514 -1.56 26.55 -5.03
CA LEU A 514 -0.91 27.46 -5.96
C LEU A 514 -1.94 28.50 -6.46
N TYR A 515 -1.68 29.77 -6.22
CA TYR A 515 -2.50 30.90 -6.66
C TYR A 515 -1.73 31.70 -7.68
N PHE A 516 -2.07 31.60 -8.95
CA PHE A 516 -1.59 32.55 -9.95
C PHE A 516 -2.61 33.69 -10.09
N SER A 517 -2.10 34.89 -10.34
CA SER A 517 -2.91 36.04 -10.70
C SER A 517 -2.29 36.63 -11.95
N PHE A 518 -2.81 36.26 -13.12
CA PHE A 518 -2.48 36.98 -14.34
C PHE A 518 -3.45 38.15 -14.49
N PRO A 519 -2.95 39.37 -14.72
CA PRO A 519 -3.83 40.49 -15.04
C PRO A 519 -4.48 40.23 -16.39
N VAL A 520 -5.77 39.89 -16.41
CA VAL A 520 -6.59 40.06 -17.62
C VAL A 520 -6.93 41.54 -17.72
N SER A 521 -5.95 42.34 -18.13
CA SER A 521 -6.20 43.70 -18.55
C SER A 521 -5.34 44.03 -19.76
N ARG A 522 -5.83 43.61 -20.92
CA ARG A 522 -5.65 44.36 -22.17
C ARG A 522 -6.96 44.35 -22.93
N SER A 523 -7.35 45.52 -23.41
CA SER A 523 -8.57 45.83 -24.16
C SER A 523 -8.53 45.33 -25.61
N ASP A 524 -7.51 44.56 -25.99
CA ASP A 524 -7.05 44.40 -27.36
C ASP A 524 -6.79 42.94 -27.77
N TRP A 525 -7.25 41.96 -26.99
CA TRP A 525 -7.32 40.55 -27.42
C TRP A 525 -8.73 40.20 -27.87
N ASN A 526 -8.87 39.66 -29.07
CA ASN A 526 -10.11 39.04 -29.53
C ASN A 526 -10.04 37.51 -29.33
N LEU A 527 -11.19 36.83 -29.45
CA LEU A 527 -11.32 35.39 -29.19
C LEU A 527 -10.30 34.52 -29.95
N ASN A 528 -9.87 34.93 -31.14
CA ASN A 528 -8.89 34.19 -31.93
C ASN A 528 -7.47 34.28 -31.34
N ASP A 529 -7.12 35.35 -30.63
CA ASP A 529 -5.82 35.53 -29.98
C ASP A 529 -5.69 34.64 -28.72
N ILE A 530 -6.82 34.40 -28.04
CA ILE A 530 -6.90 33.49 -26.88
C ILE A 530 -6.78 32.03 -27.35
N LEU A 531 -7.49 31.67 -28.42
CA LEU A 531 -7.47 30.31 -28.99
C LEU A 531 -6.12 29.92 -29.62
N SER A 532 -5.31 30.91 -30.04
CA SER A 532 -3.98 30.68 -30.62
C SER A 532 -2.82 30.79 -29.60
N SER A 533 -3.13 31.09 -28.33
CA SER A 533 -2.14 31.26 -27.26
C SER A 533 -1.65 29.95 -26.63
N GLY A 534 -2.33 28.82 -26.90
CA GLY A 534 -2.01 27.52 -26.31
C GLY A 534 -2.30 27.42 -24.80
N ILE A 535 -3.02 28.38 -24.22
CA ILE A 535 -3.38 28.37 -22.79
C ILE A 535 -4.63 27.52 -22.59
N GLU A 536 -4.49 26.39 -21.92
CA GLU A 536 -5.61 25.58 -21.41
C GLU A 536 -6.20 26.22 -20.14
N LEU A 537 -7.53 26.37 -20.08
CA LEU A 537 -8.25 26.93 -18.95
C LEU A 537 -9.28 25.92 -18.43
N GLY A 538 -8.93 25.16 -17.39
CA GLY A 538 -9.88 24.31 -16.65
C GLY A 538 -10.42 25.04 -15.42
N VAL A 539 -11.73 25.30 -15.35
CA VAL A 539 -12.39 25.96 -14.20
C VAL A 539 -13.19 24.94 -13.39
N PHE A 540 -12.88 24.78 -12.10
CA PHE A 540 -13.79 24.17 -11.11
C PHE A 540 -14.47 25.25 -10.25
N ALA A 541 -15.79 25.20 -10.14
CA ALA A 541 -16.58 26.05 -9.25
C ALA A 541 -17.24 25.21 -8.14
N LYS A 542 -16.99 25.56 -6.88
CA LYS A 542 -17.78 25.10 -5.72
C LYS A 542 -18.70 26.24 -5.30
N SER A 543 -20.02 26.04 -5.36
CA SER A 543 -21.00 26.97 -4.81
C SER A 543 -21.35 26.56 -3.38
N ASP A 544 -20.73 27.20 -2.39
CA ASP A 544 -21.23 27.17 -1.02
C ASP A 544 -22.38 28.20 -0.89
N LEU A 545 -23.61 27.76 -1.10
CA LEU A 545 -24.80 28.50 -0.67
C LEU A 545 -25.87 27.51 -0.23
N ALA A 546 -26.10 27.49 1.08
CA ALA A 546 -27.17 26.77 1.74
C ALA A 546 -28.51 27.03 1.03
N THR A 547 -29.16 25.95 0.60
CA THR A 547 -30.55 25.99 0.15
C THR A 547 -31.46 26.22 1.35
N SER A 548 -31.68 27.48 1.71
CA SER A 548 -32.84 27.88 2.48
C SER A 548 -33.64 28.92 1.69
N GLY A 549 -34.74 28.46 1.08
CA GLY A 549 -35.77 29.31 0.51
C GLY A 549 -35.77 29.40 -1.01
N ALA A 550 -36.77 28.77 -1.63
CA ALA A 550 -37.22 29.14 -2.97
C ALA A 550 -37.66 30.61 -2.97
N GLY A 551 -36.89 31.46 -3.64
CA GLY A 551 -37.21 32.87 -3.86
C GLY A 551 -36.23 33.48 -4.86
N GLN A 552 -36.75 33.97 -5.98
CA GLN A 552 -35.98 34.55 -7.08
C GLN A 552 -34.96 35.60 -6.59
N ASN A 553 -33.73 35.54 -7.10
CA ASN A 553 -32.73 36.57 -6.86
C ASN A 553 -32.23 37.17 -8.18
N THR A 554 -32.42 38.47 -8.30
CA THR A 554 -32.41 39.31 -9.51
C THR A 554 -31.05 39.94 -9.80
N PHE A 555 -29.95 39.24 -9.49
CA PHE A 555 -28.60 39.71 -9.80
C PHE A 555 -27.97 38.78 -10.85
N GLY A 556 -27.66 39.31 -12.02
CA GLY A 556 -27.03 38.55 -13.12
C GLY A 556 -25.57 38.22 -12.82
N TRP A 557 -25.32 36.97 -12.41
CA TRP A 557 -23.99 36.38 -12.28
C TRP A 557 -23.79 35.32 -13.37
N ALA A 558 -22.52 35.03 -13.72
CA ALA A 558 -22.17 33.96 -14.65
C ALA A 558 -22.71 32.61 -14.14
N HIS A 559 -23.28 31.81 -15.04
CA HIS A 559 -23.84 30.50 -14.75
C HIS A 559 -23.08 29.43 -15.55
N PHE A 560 -22.68 28.36 -14.86
CA PHE A 560 -22.02 27.21 -15.46
C PHE A 560 -23.06 26.28 -16.09
N GLU A 561 -22.94 26.02 -17.40
CA GLU A 561 -23.95 25.28 -18.17
C GLU A 561 -23.62 23.79 -18.32
N GLY A 562 -22.41 23.37 -17.95
CA GLY A 562 -21.98 21.97 -17.97
C GLY A 562 -20.65 21.75 -18.68
N ILE A 563 -20.18 20.51 -18.61
CA ILE A 563 -19.01 19.99 -19.34
C ILE A 563 -19.52 18.97 -20.36
N SER A 564 -19.02 19.06 -21.59
CA SER A 564 -19.19 18.02 -22.60
C SER A 564 -17.84 17.41 -22.96
N THR A 565 -17.83 16.09 -23.15
CA THR A 565 -16.64 15.34 -23.56
C THR A 565 -16.69 15.09 -25.05
N ASN A 566 -15.62 15.43 -25.77
CA ASN A 566 -15.43 15.04 -27.15
C ASN A 566 -14.84 13.62 -27.19
N LEU A 567 -15.67 12.65 -27.55
CA LEU A 567 -15.33 11.22 -27.52
C LEU A 567 -14.33 10.81 -28.63
N GLN A 568 -13.95 11.71 -29.54
CA GLN A 568 -12.97 11.39 -30.60
C GLN A 568 -11.52 11.70 -30.21
N ASP A 569 -11.30 12.70 -29.37
CA ASP A 569 -9.96 13.16 -28.99
C ASP A 569 -9.77 13.28 -27.47
N GLY A 570 -10.79 12.94 -26.68
CA GLY A 570 -10.75 12.98 -25.22
C GLY A 570 -10.79 14.39 -24.63
N SER A 571 -10.98 15.43 -25.45
CA SER A 571 -11.03 16.81 -24.96
C SER A 571 -12.33 17.11 -24.23
N PHE A 572 -12.25 17.90 -23.15
CA PHE A 572 -13.41 18.36 -22.40
C PHE A 572 -13.68 19.82 -22.70
N THR A 573 -14.94 20.17 -22.98
CA THR A 573 -15.39 21.55 -23.20
C THR A 573 -16.33 21.96 -22.07
N ALA A 574 -15.95 22.98 -21.31
CA ALA A 574 -16.83 23.60 -20.31
C ALA A 574 -17.52 24.84 -20.91
N THR A 575 -18.84 24.95 -20.77
CA THR A 575 -19.62 26.10 -21.26
C THR A 575 -20.03 27.00 -20.09
N ILE A 576 -19.72 28.30 -20.20
CA ILE A 576 -20.12 29.32 -19.21
C ILE A 576 -20.82 30.46 -19.96
N SER A 577 -22.04 30.79 -19.52
CA SER A 577 -22.79 31.93 -20.04
C SER A 577 -22.74 33.10 -19.08
N VAL A 578 -22.58 34.31 -19.63
CA VAL A 578 -22.59 35.58 -18.90
C VAL A 578 -23.64 36.48 -19.55
N SER A 579 -24.63 36.97 -18.78
CA SER A 579 -25.54 38.01 -19.26
C SER A 579 -24.88 39.39 -19.16
N GLU A 580 -25.13 40.27 -20.15
CA GLU A 580 -24.45 41.55 -20.32
C GLU A 580 -24.39 42.41 -19.03
N PRO A 581 -23.23 42.96 -18.65
CA PRO A 581 -23.13 43.81 -17.48
C PRO A 581 -23.69 45.20 -17.79
N SER A 582 -24.78 45.58 -17.13
CA SER A 582 -25.21 46.98 -17.11
C SER A 582 -24.27 47.79 -16.21
N ILE A 583 -23.43 48.58 -16.87
CA ILE A 583 -22.80 49.85 -16.44
C ILE A 583 -22.54 49.94 -14.92
N LEU A 584 -21.36 49.52 -14.49
CA LEU A 584 -20.54 50.16 -13.46
C LEU A 584 -19.15 49.54 -13.53
N GLY A 585 -18.11 50.38 -13.61
CA GLY A 585 -16.72 50.04 -13.94
C GLY A 585 -15.97 49.17 -12.91
N ASN A 586 -16.54 48.05 -12.50
CA ASN A 586 -15.87 47.07 -11.67
C ASN A 586 -15.22 46.00 -12.55
N LYS A 587 -13.91 45.81 -12.34
CA LYS A 587 -13.12 44.73 -12.92
C LYS A 587 -13.77 43.40 -12.56
N LEU A 588 -14.07 42.57 -13.55
CA LEU A 588 -14.40 41.16 -13.34
C LEU A 588 -13.11 40.41 -12.96
N PHE A 589 -13.15 39.69 -11.85
CA PHE A 589 -12.06 38.83 -11.39
C PHE A 589 -12.44 37.38 -11.70
N PHE A 590 -11.58 36.67 -12.42
CA PHE A 590 -11.70 35.22 -12.58
C PHE A 590 -10.87 34.53 -11.50
N ARG A 591 -11.44 33.49 -10.87
CA ARG A 591 -10.73 32.58 -9.96
C ARG A 591 -10.62 31.24 -10.66
N LEU A 592 -9.40 30.80 -10.90
CA LEU A 592 -9.07 29.44 -11.29
C LEU A 592 -8.33 28.83 -10.10
N GLY A 593 -8.89 27.77 -9.52
CA GLY A 593 -8.21 26.96 -8.52
C GLY A 593 -7.79 25.66 -9.19
N LEU A 594 -6.49 25.38 -9.23
CA LEU A 594 -5.99 24.03 -9.43
C LEU A 594 -5.78 23.42 -8.04
N THR A 595 -6.42 22.28 -7.79
CA THR A 595 -6.19 21.44 -6.63
C THR A 595 -5.31 20.28 -7.09
N ALA A 596 -4.06 20.25 -6.64
CA ALA A 596 -3.40 18.99 -6.34
C ALA A 596 -3.63 18.83 -4.83
N GLU A 597 -4.44 17.84 -4.47
CA GLU A 597 -4.70 17.53 -3.08
C GLU A 597 -3.49 16.83 -2.48
N ASP A 598 -3.02 17.44 -1.39
CA ASP A 598 -2.27 16.88 -0.28
C ASP A 598 -2.57 17.82 0.89
N LYS A 599 -2.71 17.30 2.12
CA LYS A 599 -2.27 17.83 3.45
C LYS A 599 -3.11 17.13 4.53
N GLU A 600 -2.57 16.32 5.44
CA GLU A 600 -1.22 16.26 6.03
C GLU A 600 -0.67 14.84 6.10
#